data_AF-A0A7V0YGH4-F1
#
_entry.id   AF-A0A7V0YGH4-F1
#
_cell.length_a   1.000
_cell.length_b   1.000
_cell.length_c   1.000
_cell.angle_alpha   90.00
_cell.angle_beta   90.00
_cell.angle_gamma   90.00
#
_symmetry.space_group_name_H-M   'P 1'
#
loop_
_entity.id
_entity.type
_entity.pdbx_description
1 polymer ?
#
loop_
_entity_poly.entity_id
_entity_poly.type
_entity_poly.pdbx_seq_one_letter_code
_entity_poly.pdbx_strand_id
1 'polypeptide(L)'
;SGVKRRFQVIGEASKVTLVDDYAHHPTEVKATLNAARGGDWQRLICIFQPHRYSRTKFLGKEFGSAFADADIVVLTDVYAAGEEPIPGVTGKVIVDAVLADSPRKNVVYLPKKTEIPKYLAKTIKEGDLVLTMGAGDICSIAEDFLNMISR
;
A
#
# COMPACT_ATOMS: atom_id res chain seq x y z
N SER A 1 23.29 11.55 2.22
CA SER A 1 22.76 10.58 1.25
C SER A 1 21.93 9.55 2.00
N GLY A 2 20.74 9.95 2.47
CA GLY A 2 19.81 9.02 3.10
C GLY A 2 19.11 8.18 2.04
N VAL A 3 18.88 6.89 2.33
CA VAL A 3 18.07 6.02 1.49
C VAL A 3 16.64 6.55 1.54
N LYS A 4 16.24 7.33 0.52
CA LYS A 4 14.90 7.94 0.44
C LYS A 4 13.82 6.85 0.54
N ARG A 5 12.69 7.16 1.19
CA ARG A 5 11.50 6.28 1.26
C ARG A 5 11.73 4.97 2.04
N ARG A 6 12.35 5.00 3.21
CA ARG A 6 12.38 3.88 4.16
C ARG A 6 11.70 4.30 5.45
N PHE A 7 10.48 3.81 5.66
CA PHE A 7 9.58 4.21 6.74
C PHE A 7 9.55 5.73 6.96
N GLN A 8 9.43 6.48 5.87
CA GLN A 8 9.55 7.93 5.91
C GLN A 8 8.22 8.54 6.33
N VAL A 9 8.18 9.22 7.48
CA VAL A 9 7.03 10.04 7.88
C VAL A 9 6.91 11.22 6.92
N ILE A 10 5.78 11.29 6.20
CA ILE A 10 5.47 12.36 5.25
C ILE A 10 4.78 13.51 5.97
N GLY A 11 3.94 13.20 6.96
CA GLY A 11 3.27 14.18 7.80
C GLY A 11 2.21 13.57 8.68
N GLU A 12 1.51 14.44 9.39
CA GLU A 12 0.36 14.10 10.22
C GLU A 12 -0.77 15.06 9.88
N ALA A 13 -1.99 14.54 9.78
CA ALA A 13 -3.18 15.37 9.62
C ALA A 13 -4.39 14.68 10.25
N SER A 14 -5.24 15.45 10.93
CA SER A 14 -6.41 14.92 11.65
C SER A 14 -6.07 13.74 12.57
N LYS A 15 -4.89 13.78 13.22
CA LYS A 15 -4.35 12.71 14.09
C LYS A 15 -4.16 11.36 13.36
N VAL A 16 -3.91 11.42 12.05
CA VAL A 16 -3.53 10.30 11.20
C VAL A 16 -2.10 10.50 10.77
N THR A 17 -1.26 9.49 10.95
CA THR A 17 0.14 9.53 10.52
C THR A 17 0.24 8.96 9.11
N LEU A 18 0.95 9.66 8.24
CA LEU A 18 1.22 9.25 6.86
C LEU A 18 2.69 8.87 6.71
N VAL A 19 2.94 7.64 6.29
CA VAL A 19 4.28 7.08 6.08
C VAL A 19 4.40 6.54 4.67
N ASP A 20 5.58 6.68 4.07
CA ASP A 20 5.92 6.09 2.79
C ASP A 20 7.14 5.16 2.88
N ASP A 21 7.05 4.00 2.25
CA ASP A 21 8.14 3.03 2.15
C ASP A 21 8.30 2.49 0.72
N TYR A 22 9.54 2.25 0.32
CA TYR A 22 9.92 1.74 -1.00
C TYR A 22 9.68 0.23 -1.16
N ALA A 23 9.29 -0.47 -0.08
CA ALA A 23 9.02 -1.91 -0.08
C ALA A 23 8.09 -2.31 -1.22
N HIS A 24 8.55 -3.25 -2.04
CA HIS A 24 7.82 -3.74 -3.21
C HIS A 24 8.01 -5.24 -3.45
N HIS A 25 8.86 -5.90 -2.66
CA HIS A 25 8.95 -7.36 -2.58
C HIS A 25 8.07 -7.89 -1.42
N PRO A 26 7.43 -9.08 -1.54
CA PRO A 26 6.61 -9.65 -0.46
C PRO A 26 7.29 -9.66 0.92
N THR A 27 8.56 -10.09 0.97
CA THR A 27 9.37 -10.10 2.20
C THR A 27 9.57 -8.72 2.80
N GLU A 28 9.82 -7.70 1.97
CA GLU A 28 9.99 -6.32 2.43
C GLU A 28 8.67 -5.77 2.97
N VAL A 29 7.57 -5.96 2.24
CA VAL A 29 6.22 -5.55 2.66
C VAL A 29 5.87 -6.15 4.01
N LYS A 30 6.10 -7.45 4.18
CA LYS A 30 5.87 -8.15 5.44
C LYS A 30 6.71 -7.57 6.57
N ALA A 31 8.00 -7.33 6.33
CA ALA A 31 8.90 -6.78 7.33
C ALA A 31 8.48 -5.35 7.75
N THR A 32 8.12 -4.50 6.78
CA THR A 32 7.69 -3.13 7.04
C THR A 32 6.39 -3.10 7.84
N LEU A 33 5.40 -3.92 7.48
CA LEU A 33 4.12 -3.99 8.21
C LEU A 33 4.28 -4.56 9.62
N ASN A 34 5.16 -5.56 9.77
CA ASN A 34 5.47 -6.12 11.08
C ASN A 34 6.12 -5.08 12.00
N ALA A 35 7.09 -4.32 11.49
CA ALA A 35 7.71 -3.23 12.23
C ALA A 35 6.70 -2.12 12.57
N ALA A 36 5.84 -1.76 11.62
CA ALA A 36 4.79 -0.77 11.81
C ALA A 36 3.82 -1.15 12.95
N ARG A 37 3.50 -2.44 13.10
CA ARG A 37 2.64 -2.94 14.18
C ARG A 37 3.21 -2.74 15.59
N GLY A 38 4.52 -2.56 15.72
CA GLY A 38 5.15 -2.25 17.00
C GLY A 38 4.97 -0.80 17.47
N GLY A 39 4.39 0.08 16.64
CA GLY A 39 4.10 1.47 17.02
C GLY A 39 2.74 1.67 17.69
N ASP A 40 2.53 2.87 18.22
CA ASP A 40 1.31 3.25 18.95
C ASP A 40 0.23 3.78 18.00
N TRP A 41 -0.33 2.90 17.18
CA TRP A 41 -1.41 3.20 16.23
C TRP A 41 -2.63 2.34 16.52
N GLN A 42 -3.82 2.89 16.32
CA GLN A 42 -5.08 2.18 16.53
C GLN A 42 -5.41 1.24 15.38
N ARG A 43 -5.00 1.61 14.15
CA ARG A 43 -5.28 0.84 12.94
C ARG A 43 -4.23 1.10 11.87
N LEU A 44 -3.84 0.05 11.16
CA LEU A 44 -2.86 0.10 10.08
C LEU A 44 -3.55 -0.07 8.72
N ILE A 45 -3.47 0.98 7.90
CA ILE A 45 -3.97 1.01 6.53
C ILE A 45 -2.77 0.95 5.58
N CYS A 46 -2.60 -0.19 4.91
CA CYS A 46 -1.56 -0.40 3.92
C CYS A 46 -2.10 -0.06 2.52
N ILE A 47 -1.48 0.88 1.82
CA ILE A 47 -1.74 1.18 0.41
C ILE A 47 -0.57 0.65 -0.40
N PHE A 48 -0.80 -0.35 -1.24
CA PHE A 48 0.26 -1.01 -2.01
C PHE A 48 0.04 -0.88 -3.52
N GLN A 49 1.07 -0.40 -4.22
CA GLN A 49 1.14 -0.39 -5.67
C GLN A 49 2.15 -1.44 -6.15
N PRO A 50 1.70 -2.52 -6.81
CA PRO A 50 2.61 -3.51 -7.38
C PRO A 50 3.51 -2.85 -8.43
N HIS A 51 4.80 -3.21 -8.45
CA HIS A 51 5.77 -2.64 -9.38
C HIS A 51 6.25 -3.70 -10.39
N ARG A 52 6.04 -3.43 -11.68
CA ARG A 52 6.29 -4.28 -12.86
C ARG A 52 5.32 -5.47 -13.01
N TYR A 53 4.92 -5.73 -14.25
CA TYR A 53 4.09 -6.89 -14.60
C TYR A 53 4.88 -8.18 -14.45
N SER A 54 6.13 -8.22 -14.88
CA SER A 54 7.02 -9.37 -14.74
C SER A 54 7.10 -9.83 -13.28
N ARG A 55 7.40 -8.92 -12.35
CA ARG A 55 7.46 -9.21 -10.91
C ARG A 55 6.12 -9.68 -10.36
N THR A 56 5.02 -9.02 -10.73
CA THR A 56 3.68 -9.43 -10.29
C THR A 56 3.34 -10.84 -10.78
N LYS A 57 3.73 -11.20 -12.00
CA LYS A 57 3.57 -12.56 -12.54
C LYS A 57 4.36 -13.60 -11.72
N PHE A 58 5.60 -13.29 -11.36
CA PHE A 58 6.47 -14.23 -10.66
C PHE A 58 6.14 -14.37 -9.17
N LEU A 59 5.91 -13.25 -8.49
CA LEU A 59 5.80 -13.20 -7.02
C LEU A 59 4.38 -12.92 -6.53
N GLY A 60 3.40 -12.71 -7.42
CA GLY A 60 2.05 -12.28 -7.07
C GLY A 60 1.37 -13.15 -6.01
N LYS A 61 1.60 -14.48 -6.07
CA LYS A 61 1.07 -15.44 -5.09
C LYS A 61 1.75 -15.35 -3.73
N GLU A 62 3.03 -14.98 -3.68
CA GLU A 62 3.81 -14.88 -2.43
C GLU A 62 3.36 -13.70 -1.56
N PHE A 63 2.64 -12.74 -2.14
CA PHE A 63 2.06 -11.63 -1.38
C PHE A 63 0.91 -12.05 -0.44
N GLY A 64 0.37 -13.27 -0.55
CA GLY A 64 -0.83 -13.67 0.20
C GLY A 64 -0.75 -13.40 1.70
N SER A 65 0.34 -13.84 2.34
CA SER A 65 0.57 -13.59 3.78
C SER A 65 1.35 -12.29 4.07
N ALA A 66 1.78 -11.55 3.05
CA ALA A 66 2.65 -10.39 3.22
C ALA A 66 1.94 -9.23 3.93
N PHE A 67 0.60 -9.18 3.85
CA PHE A 67 -0.23 -8.13 4.44
C PHE A 67 -0.95 -8.54 5.72
N ALA A 68 -0.54 -9.65 6.36
CA ALA A 68 -1.19 -10.17 7.56
C ALA A 68 -1.31 -9.12 8.66
N ASP A 69 -0.27 -8.29 8.81
CA ASP A 69 -0.16 -7.25 9.82
C ASP A 69 -0.92 -5.95 9.46
N ALA A 70 -1.59 -5.85 8.31
CA ALA A 70 -2.47 -4.71 8.01
C ALA A 70 -3.93 -4.98 8.41
N ASP A 71 -4.62 -3.95 8.92
CA ASP A 71 -6.06 -4.01 9.17
C ASP A 71 -6.86 -3.79 7.89
N ILE A 72 -6.40 -2.88 7.03
CA ILE A 72 -6.97 -2.60 5.72
C ILE A 72 -5.84 -2.64 4.69
N VAL A 73 -6.09 -3.34 3.58
CA VAL A 73 -5.17 -3.43 2.45
C VAL A 73 -5.81 -2.80 1.23
N VAL A 74 -5.30 -1.66 0.79
CA VAL A 74 -5.71 -0.98 -0.44
C VAL A 74 -4.71 -1.35 -1.53
N LEU A 75 -5.17 -2.04 -2.58
CA LEU A 75 -4.35 -2.48 -3.70
C LEU A 75 -4.71 -1.70 -4.97
N THR A 76 -3.69 -1.22 -5.68
CA THR A 76 -3.86 -0.65 -7.02
C THR A 76 -3.58 -1.65 -8.12
N ASP A 77 -3.78 -1.24 -9.38
CA ASP A 77 -3.20 -1.97 -10.49
C ASP A 77 -1.68 -1.75 -10.58
N VAL A 78 -1.03 -2.52 -11.43
CA VAL A 78 0.43 -2.59 -11.56
C VAL A 78 0.99 -1.29 -12.14
N TYR A 79 1.99 -0.72 -11.47
CA TYR A 79 2.86 0.29 -12.04
C TYR A 79 3.83 -0.36 -13.03
N ALA A 80 3.62 -0.09 -14.32
CA ALA A 80 4.30 -0.76 -15.42
C ALA A 80 5.83 -0.62 -15.39
N ALA A 81 6.35 0.53 -14.96
CA ALA A 81 7.78 0.86 -14.98
C ALA A 81 8.46 0.60 -16.35
N GLY A 82 7.74 0.89 -17.44
CA GLY A 82 8.21 0.70 -18.82
C GLY A 82 7.97 -0.69 -19.41
N GLU A 83 7.33 -1.61 -18.68
CA GLU A 83 6.95 -2.92 -19.23
C GLU A 83 5.63 -2.86 -19.99
N GLU A 84 5.55 -3.62 -21.08
CA GLU A 84 4.27 -3.90 -21.75
C GLU A 84 3.36 -4.73 -20.82
N PRO A 85 2.04 -4.45 -20.80
CA PRO A 85 1.10 -5.25 -20.05
C PRO A 85 1.17 -6.73 -20.43
N ILE A 86 1.22 -7.59 -19.43
CA ILE A 86 1.17 -9.05 -19.63
C ILE A 86 -0.29 -9.50 -19.47
N PRO A 87 -0.89 -10.20 -20.46
CA PRO A 87 -2.26 -10.69 -20.35
C PRO A 87 -2.50 -11.50 -19.06
N GLY A 88 -3.55 -11.12 -18.32
CA GLY A 88 -3.92 -11.75 -17.06
C GLY A 88 -3.11 -11.30 -15.83
N VAL A 89 -2.09 -10.46 -16.00
CA VAL A 89 -1.28 -9.95 -14.89
C VAL A 89 -1.73 -8.53 -14.55
N THR A 90 -2.52 -8.43 -13.48
CA THR A 90 -3.02 -7.16 -12.94
C THR A 90 -2.84 -7.16 -11.42
N GLY A 91 -3.13 -6.03 -10.77
CA GLY A 91 -3.18 -5.97 -9.31
C GLY A 91 -4.11 -7.01 -8.67
N LYS A 92 -5.11 -7.53 -9.42
CA LYS A 92 -5.99 -8.61 -8.94
C LYS A 92 -5.24 -9.90 -8.60
N VAL A 93 -4.10 -10.19 -9.23
CA VAL A 93 -3.28 -11.36 -8.89
C VAL A 93 -2.91 -11.34 -7.39
N ILE A 94 -2.61 -10.15 -6.86
CA ILE A 94 -2.26 -9.99 -5.45
C ILE A 94 -3.52 -9.95 -4.59
N VAL A 95 -4.61 -9.33 -5.05
CA VAL A 95 -5.92 -9.39 -4.35
C VAL A 95 -6.33 -10.84 -4.10
N ASP A 96 -6.30 -11.66 -5.16
CA ASP A 96 -6.66 -13.08 -5.10
C ASP A 96 -5.74 -13.85 -4.17
N ALA A 97 -4.43 -13.57 -4.18
CA ALA A 97 -3.47 -14.18 -3.28
C ALA A 97 -3.76 -13.85 -1.81
N VAL A 98 -4.09 -12.59 -1.49
CA VAL A 98 -4.44 -12.16 -0.13
C VAL A 98 -5.72 -12.81 0.35
N LEU A 99 -6.75 -12.86 -0.51
CA LEU A 99 -8.03 -13.47 -0.15
C LEU A 99 -7.97 -15.00 -0.07
N ALA A 100 -7.09 -15.65 -0.82
CA ALA A 100 -6.84 -17.09 -0.70
C ALA A 100 -6.16 -17.45 0.64
N ASP A 101 -5.20 -16.63 1.08
CA ASP A 101 -4.52 -16.80 2.38
C ASP A 101 -5.43 -16.42 3.56
N SER A 102 -6.14 -15.30 3.43
CA SER A 102 -6.93 -14.69 4.49
C SER A 102 -8.30 -14.23 3.96
N PRO A 103 -9.30 -15.13 3.83
CA PRO A 103 -10.59 -14.84 3.18
C PRO A 103 -11.42 -13.71 3.82
N ARG A 104 -11.14 -13.37 5.09
CA ARG A 104 -11.81 -12.29 5.83
C ARG A 104 -11.00 -10.99 5.89
N LYS A 105 -9.83 -10.93 5.24
CA LYS A 105 -9.01 -9.71 5.23
C LYS A 105 -9.78 -8.59 4.52
N ASN A 106 -9.74 -7.39 5.11
CA ASN A 106 -10.35 -6.23 4.50
C ASN A 106 -9.46 -5.71 3.36
N VAL A 107 -9.74 -6.18 2.15
CA VAL A 107 -9.02 -5.79 0.93
C VAL A 107 -9.90 -4.88 0.08
N VAL A 108 -9.36 -3.75 -0.34
CA VAL A 108 -10.01 -2.81 -1.24
C VAL A 108 -9.16 -2.68 -2.51
N TYR A 109 -9.76 -2.99 -3.66
CA TYR A 109 -9.09 -2.85 -4.95
C TYR A 109 -9.50 -1.53 -5.63
N LEU A 110 -8.55 -0.61 -5.75
CA LEU A 110 -8.69 0.68 -6.43
C LEU A 110 -7.68 0.74 -7.58
N PRO A 111 -8.02 0.27 -8.80
CA PRO A 111 -7.07 0.14 -9.89
C PRO A 111 -6.29 1.43 -10.17
N LYS A 112 -6.96 2.57 -10.01
CA LYS A 112 -6.38 3.89 -10.24
C LYS A 112 -6.00 4.52 -8.90
N LYS A 113 -4.71 4.80 -8.72
CA LYS A 113 -4.21 5.44 -7.49
C LYS A 113 -4.88 6.78 -7.16
N THR A 114 -5.37 7.50 -8.19
CA THR A 114 -6.11 8.76 -8.04
C THR A 114 -7.42 8.64 -7.27
N GLU A 115 -7.94 7.43 -7.07
CA GLU A 115 -9.15 7.16 -6.29
C GLU A 115 -8.86 7.08 -4.78
N ILE A 116 -7.59 6.87 -4.41
CA ILE A 116 -7.19 6.60 -3.01
C ILE A 116 -7.44 7.80 -2.09
N PRO A 117 -7.09 9.06 -2.43
CA PRO A 117 -7.34 10.18 -1.51
C PRO A 117 -8.82 10.30 -1.12
N LYS A 118 -9.73 10.16 -2.09
CA LYS A 118 -11.18 10.18 -1.86
C LYS A 118 -11.65 9.00 -1.00
N TYR A 119 -11.05 7.82 -1.16
CA TYR A 119 -11.33 6.68 -0.30
C TYR A 119 -10.84 6.93 1.13
N LEU A 120 -9.63 7.46 1.30
CA LEU A 120 -9.06 7.79 2.60
C LEU A 120 -9.93 8.79 3.35
N ALA A 121 -10.34 9.90 2.72
CA ALA A 121 -11.19 10.91 3.36
C ALA A 121 -12.52 10.37 3.93
N LYS A 122 -13.00 9.22 3.45
CA LYS A 122 -14.22 8.58 3.95
C LYS A 122 -13.96 7.48 4.98
N THR A 123 -12.72 6.99 5.05
CA THR A 123 -12.37 5.75 5.75
C THR A 123 -11.51 6.00 6.98
N ILE A 124 -10.63 7.01 6.92
CA ILE A 124 -9.68 7.25 7.99
C ILE A 124 -10.37 7.64 9.30
N LYS A 125 -9.71 7.32 10.41
CA LYS A 125 -10.11 7.62 11.78
C LYS A 125 -8.91 8.13 12.56
N GLU A 126 -9.16 8.88 13.63
CA GLU A 126 -8.14 9.28 14.59
C GLU A 126 -7.32 8.06 15.06
N GLY A 127 -5.99 8.21 15.05
CA GLY A 127 -5.05 7.14 15.44
C GLY A 127 -4.71 6.15 14.33
N ASP A 128 -5.18 6.35 13.10
CA ASP A 128 -4.75 5.54 11.96
C ASP A 128 -3.28 5.83 11.59
N LEU A 129 -2.57 4.77 11.22
CA LEU A 129 -1.36 4.83 10.39
C LEU A 129 -1.74 4.50 8.95
N VAL A 130 -1.48 5.42 8.03
CA VAL A 130 -1.60 5.21 6.59
C VAL A 130 -0.20 5.05 6.00
N LEU A 131 0.08 3.86 5.49
CA LEU A 131 1.38 3.48 4.95
C LEU A 131 1.28 3.24 3.44
N THR A 132 1.92 4.10 2.63
CA THR A 132 2.08 3.88 1.19
C THR A 132 3.32 3.03 0.93
N MET A 133 3.18 1.97 0.14
CA MET A 133 4.27 1.06 -0.21
C MET A 133 4.34 0.78 -1.70
N GLY A 134 5.54 0.91 -2.25
CA GLY A 134 5.84 0.54 -3.63
C GLY A 134 6.99 1.35 -4.22
N ALA A 135 7.68 0.75 -5.19
CA ALA A 135 8.83 1.35 -5.87
C ALA A 135 8.48 2.38 -6.95
N GLY A 136 7.19 2.49 -7.28
CA GLY A 136 6.67 3.40 -8.29
C GLY A 136 6.35 4.79 -7.71
N ASP A 137 5.24 5.33 -8.19
CA ASP A 137 4.80 6.70 -7.92
C ASP A 137 3.74 6.79 -6.81
N ILE A 138 3.58 5.73 -6.02
CA ILE A 138 2.57 5.66 -4.94
C ILE A 138 2.84 6.65 -3.80
N CYS A 139 4.08 7.10 -3.61
CA CYS A 139 4.41 8.11 -2.59
C CYS A 139 3.63 9.41 -2.75
N SER A 140 3.22 9.76 -3.99
CA SER A 140 2.44 10.98 -4.24
C SER A 140 1.12 10.98 -3.48
N ILE A 141 0.56 9.80 -3.16
CA ILE A 141 -0.75 9.68 -2.50
C ILE A 141 -0.74 10.26 -1.09
N ALA A 142 0.35 10.13 -0.35
CA ALA A 142 0.47 10.71 0.98
C ALA A 142 0.41 12.25 0.91
N GLU A 143 1.15 12.85 -0.04
CA GLU A 143 1.14 14.30 -0.28
C GLU A 143 -0.21 14.79 -0.83
N ASP A 144 -0.77 14.09 -1.81
CA ASP A 144 -2.08 14.38 -2.40
C ASP A 144 -3.18 14.39 -1.33
N PHE A 145 -3.12 13.43 -0.41
CA PHE A 145 -4.08 13.34 0.69
C PHE A 145 -3.93 14.50 1.68
N LEU A 146 -2.71 14.84 2.11
CA LEU A 146 -2.44 15.99 2.97
C LEU A 146 -3.00 17.29 2.37
N ASN A 147 -2.71 17.53 1.09
CA ASN A 147 -3.18 18.71 0.37
C ASN A 147 -4.71 18.78 0.26
N MET A 148 -5.38 17.64 0.18
CA MET A 148 -6.84 17.58 0.07
C MET A 148 -7.54 17.91 1.39
N ILE A 149 -6.98 17.51 2.52
CA ILE A 149 -7.60 17.72 3.86
C ILE A 149 -7.12 18.99 4.58
N SER A 150 -6.08 19.63 4.06
CA SER A 150 -5.57 20.92 4.57
C SER A 150 -6.32 22.13 3.99
N ARG A 151 -7.32 21.90 3.12
CA ARG A 151 -8.20 22.90 2.51
C ARG A 151 -9.56 22.91 3.21
#